data_AF-A0A0B3W8V3-F1
#
_entry.id   AF-A0A0B3W8V3-F1
#
_cell.length_a   1.000
_cell.length_b   1.000
_cell.length_c   1.000
_cell.angle_alpha   90.00
_cell.angle_beta   90.00
_cell.angle_gamma   90.00
#
_symmetry.space_group_name_H-M   'P 1'
#
loop_
_entity.id
_entity.type
_entity.pdbx_description
1 polymer ?
#
loop_
_entity_poly.entity_id
_entity_poly.type
_entity_poly.pdbx_seq_one_letter_code
_entity_poly.pdbx_strand_id
1 'polypeptide(L)'
;MIKACQKNSSINNKIDKVIYYLKMNDYDAAINNIKEAMVEDLSSGKIHNLLGIYYEKHGDFNRARKHYRVACDLEPDFIAPIKNLERLGTFRYICSDKYIDYGEEIS
;
A
#
# COMPACT_ATOMS: atom_id res chain seq x y z
N MET A 1 -11.55 13.86 -20.95
CA MET A 1 -10.60 14.44 -19.99
C MET A 1 -11.18 14.54 -18.57
N ILE A 2 -12.43 15.00 -18.37
CA ILE A 2 -13.04 15.17 -17.03
C ILE A 2 -13.17 13.86 -16.22
N LYS A 3 -13.58 12.74 -16.85
CA LYS A 3 -13.72 11.43 -16.19
C LYS A 3 -12.41 10.87 -15.61
N ALA A 4 -11.28 11.11 -16.27
CA ALA A 4 -9.97 10.61 -15.80
C ALA A 4 -9.47 11.43 -14.59
N CYS A 5 -9.61 12.77 -14.61
CA CYS A 5 -9.29 13.60 -13.46
C CYS A 5 -10.18 13.33 -12.23
N GLN A 6 -11.48 13.08 -12.45
CA GLN A 6 -12.41 12.72 -11.36
C GLN A 6 -12.09 11.34 -10.75
N LYS A 7 -11.72 10.36 -11.58
CA LYS A 7 -11.33 9.02 -11.13
C LYS A 7 -10.03 9.07 -10.30
N ASN A 8 -9.05 9.86 -10.73
CA ASN A 8 -7.79 10.06 -9.99
C ASN A 8 -8.02 10.75 -8.63
N SER A 9 -8.97 11.68 -8.53
CA SER A 9 -9.33 12.30 -7.25
C SER A 9 -10.08 11.34 -6.31
N SER A 10 -10.86 10.41 -6.85
CA SER A 10 -11.59 9.38 -6.07
C SER A 10 -10.64 8.34 -5.47
N ILE A 11 -9.73 7.79 -6.28
CA ILE A 11 -8.78 6.77 -5.81
C ILE A 11 -7.77 7.34 -4.81
N ASN A 12 -7.29 8.57 -4.99
CA ASN A 12 -6.36 9.20 -4.03
C ASN A 12 -7.01 9.35 -2.64
N ASN A 13 -8.26 9.79 -2.58
CA ASN A 13 -9.00 9.88 -1.32
C ASN A 13 -9.15 8.49 -0.64
N LYS A 14 -9.31 7.41 -1.42
CA LYS A 14 -9.36 6.04 -0.89
C LYS A 14 -7.99 5.58 -0.37
N ILE A 15 -6.92 5.90 -1.09
CA ILE A 15 -5.54 5.65 -0.65
C ILE A 15 -5.29 6.29 0.72
N ASP A 16 -5.65 7.56 0.89
CA ASP A 16 -5.47 8.28 2.15
C ASP A 16 -6.23 7.61 3.30
N LYS A 17 -7.46 7.16 3.05
CA LYS A 17 -8.25 6.37 4.03
C LYS A 17 -7.58 5.06 4.39
N VAL A 18 -7.06 4.31 3.40
CA VAL A 18 -6.36 3.04 3.65
C VAL A 18 -5.14 3.29 4.54
N ILE A 19 -4.33 4.31 4.23
CA ILE A 19 -3.16 4.70 5.03
C ILE A 19 -3.59 5.03 6.47
N TYR A 20 -4.63 5.85 6.63
CA TYR A 20 -5.17 6.20 7.94
C TYR A 20 -5.57 4.96 8.75
N TYR A 21 -6.36 4.06 8.16
CA TYR A 21 -6.82 2.85 8.86
C TYR A 21 -5.69 1.87 9.17
N LEU A 22 -4.70 1.72 8.28
CA LEU A 22 -3.51 0.90 8.56
C LEU A 22 -2.67 1.46 9.73
N LYS A 23 -2.54 2.78 9.84
CA LYS A 23 -1.87 3.46 10.98
C LYS A 23 -2.68 3.30 12.28
N MET A 24 -4.00 3.27 12.21
CA MET A 24 -4.88 3.01 13.36
C MET A 24 -4.99 1.52 13.72
N ASN A 25 -4.40 0.61 12.93
CA ASN A 25 -4.59 -0.84 13.02
C ASN A 25 -6.05 -1.30 12.88
N ASP A 26 -6.89 -0.49 12.24
CA ASP A 26 -8.25 -0.86 11.85
C ASP A 26 -8.19 -1.64 10.52
N TYR A 27 -7.92 -2.93 10.66
CA TYR A 27 -7.68 -3.82 9.54
C TYR A 27 -8.91 -4.09 8.69
N ASP A 28 -10.09 -4.10 9.32
CA ASP A 28 -11.36 -4.32 8.62
C ASP A 28 -11.70 -3.13 7.72
N ALA A 29 -11.53 -1.90 8.23
CA ALA A 29 -11.71 -0.71 7.43
C ALA A 29 -10.64 -0.59 6.33
N ALA A 30 -9.39 -0.93 6.63
CA ALA A 30 -8.30 -0.90 5.65
C ALA A 30 -8.58 -1.86 4.47
N ILE A 31 -8.92 -3.12 4.72
CA ILE A 31 -9.15 -4.09 3.64
C ILE A 31 -10.39 -3.78 2.80
N ASN A 32 -11.42 -3.20 3.41
CA ASN A 32 -12.62 -2.76 2.67
C ASN A 32 -12.29 -1.60 1.72
N ASN A 33 -11.55 -0.59 2.19
CA ASN A 33 -11.12 0.52 1.33
C ASN A 33 -10.13 0.06 0.24
N ILE A 34 -9.25 -0.91 0.54
CA ILE A 34 -8.37 -1.52 -0.46
C ILE A 34 -9.21 -2.17 -1.58
N LYS A 35 -10.22 -3.00 -1.23
CA LYS A 35 -11.09 -3.64 -2.23
C LYS A 35 -11.80 -2.60 -3.09
N GLU A 36 -12.33 -1.54 -2.48
CA GLU A 36 -12.99 -0.46 -3.23
C GLU A 36 -12.04 0.32 -4.15
N ALA A 37 -10.78 0.47 -3.77
CA ALA A 37 -9.77 1.10 -4.63
C ALA A 37 -9.36 0.18 -5.78
N MET A 38 -9.23 -1.13 -5.53
CA MET A 38 -8.94 -2.13 -6.56
C MET A 38 -10.04 -2.27 -7.62
N VAL A 39 -11.30 -1.97 -7.27
CA VAL A 39 -12.41 -1.88 -8.24
C VAL A 39 -12.20 -0.73 -9.22
N GLU A 40 -11.58 0.37 -8.78
CA GLU A 40 -11.29 1.51 -9.65
C GLU A 40 -10.06 1.27 -10.51
N ASP A 41 -8.98 0.76 -9.90
CA ASP A 41 -7.73 0.44 -10.59
C ASP A 41 -7.04 -0.76 -9.94
N LEU A 42 -7.11 -1.90 -10.63
CA LEU A 42 -6.46 -3.15 -10.21
C LEU A 42 -4.94 -3.13 -10.47
N SER A 43 -4.46 -2.19 -11.30
CA SER A 43 -3.04 -2.06 -11.69
C SER A 43 -2.28 -0.98 -10.93
N SER A 44 -2.86 -0.42 -9.87
CA SER A 44 -2.18 0.57 -9.04
C SER A 44 -1.11 -0.07 -8.16
N GLY A 45 0.16 0.31 -8.39
CA GLY A 45 1.29 -0.04 -7.55
C GLY A 45 1.15 0.50 -6.13
N LYS A 46 0.61 1.71 -5.96
CA LYS A 46 0.26 2.27 -4.64
C LYS A 46 -0.67 1.37 -3.84
N ILE A 47 -1.75 0.87 -4.45
CA ILE A 47 -2.70 -0.04 -3.78
C ILE A 47 -2.05 -1.38 -3.44
N HIS A 48 -1.22 -1.92 -4.32
CA HIS A 48 -0.48 -3.15 -4.03
C HIS A 48 0.55 -2.97 -2.91
N ASN A 49 1.20 -1.81 -2.77
CA ASN A 49 2.05 -1.52 -1.61
C ASN A 49 1.23 -1.53 -0.31
N LEU A 50 0.07 -0.87 -0.29
CA LEU A 50 -0.79 -0.83 0.91
C LEU A 50 -1.34 -2.20 1.28
N LEU A 51 -1.66 -3.05 0.30
CA LEU A 51 -2.04 -4.44 0.54
C LEU A 51 -0.86 -5.27 1.08
N GLY A 52 0.37 -4.98 0.63
CA GLY A 52 1.58 -5.53 1.22
C GLY A 52 1.73 -5.17 2.71
N ILE A 53 1.54 -3.89 3.05
CA ILE A 53 1.57 -3.38 4.42
C ILE A 53 0.47 -4.03 5.28
N TYR A 54 -0.74 -4.17 4.74
CA TYR A 54 -1.84 -4.86 5.41
C TYR A 54 -1.44 -6.29 5.82
N TYR A 55 -0.90 -7.08 4.89
CA TYR A 55 -0.48 -8.45 5.20
C TYR A 55 0.72 -8.49 6.14
N GLU A 56 1.65 -7.55 6.02
CA GLU A 56 2.79 -7.45 6.93
C GLU A 56 2.33 -7.21 8.37
N LYS A 57 1.40 -6.27 8.58
CA LYS A 57 0.81 -5.99 9.90
C LYS A 57 0.01 -7.18 10.45
N HIS A 58 -0.52 -8.05 9.59
CA HIS A 58 -1.14 -9.33 9.98
C HIS A 58 -0.15 -10.48 10.19
N GLY A 59 1.15 -10.25 9.98
CA GLY A 59 2.19 -11.28 10.08
C GLY A 59 2.26 -12.25 8.90
N ASP A 60 1.48 -12.05 7.84
CA ASP A 60 1.59 -12.83 6.60
C ASP A 60 2.66 -12.25 5.68
N PHE A 61 3.92 -12.50 6.04
CA PHE A 61 5.06 -11.98 5.32
C PHE A 61 5.18 -12.53 3.89
N ASN A 62 4.61 -13.70 3.61
CA ASN A 62 4.64 -14.27 2.25
C ASN A 62 3.73 -13.47 1.32
N ARG A 63 2.50 -13.16 1.76
CA ARG A 63 1.59 -12.30 0.99
C ARG A 63 2.08 -10.86 0.94
N ALA A 64 2.67 -10.34 2.02
CA ALA A 64 3.27 -9.02 2.04
C ALA A 64 4.33 -8.87 0.92
N ARG A 65 5.33 -9.76 0.90
CA ARG A 65 6.38 -9.75 -0.14
C ARG A 65 5.82 -9.90 -1.56
N LYS A 66 4.79 -10.74 -1.74
CA LYS A 66 4.13 -10.90 -3.04
C LYS A 66 3.56 -9.57 -3.53
N HIS A 67 2.83 -8.85 -2.69
CA HIS A 67 2.21 -7.61 -3.08
C HIS A 67 3.20 -6.45 -3.21
N TYR A 68 4.26 -6.39 -2.40
CA TYR A 68 5.35 -5.45 -2.62
C TYR A 68 6.02 -5.67 -3.99
N ARG A 69 6.30 -6.93 -4.37
CA ARG A 69 6.87 -7.22 -5.70
C ARG A 69 5.95 -6.81 -6.84
N VAL A 70 4.66 -7.10 -6.73
CA VAL A 70 3.67 -6.66 -7.72
C VAL A 70 3.64 -5.14 -7.83
N ALA A 71 3.74 -4.41 -6.71
CA ALA A 71 3.81 -2.95 -6.74
C ALA A 71 5.05 -2.45 -7.49
N CYS A 72 6.22 -3.07 -7.27
CA CYS A 72 7.44 -2.76 -8.02
C CYS A 72 7.30 -3.05 -9.53
N ASP A 73 6.62 -4.15 -9.89
CA ASP A 73 6.44 -4.54 -11.29
C ASP A 73 5.48 -3.58 -12.03
N LEU A 74 4.46 -3.07 -11.34
CA LEU A 74 3.45 -2.16 -11.89
C LEU A 74 3.93 -0.70 -11.97
N GLU A 75 4.64 -0.23 -10.94
CA GLU A 75 5.17 1.12 -10.85
C GLU A 75 6.65 1.08 -10.43
N PRO A 76 7.59 0.85 -11.37
CA PRO A 76 9.02 0.70 -11.05
C PRO A 76 9.65 1.93 -10.38
N ASP A 77 9.11 3.13 -10.65
CA ASP A 77 9.57 4.38 -10.06
C ASP A 77 8.99 4.64 -8.65
N PHE A 78 8.05 3.82 -8.19
CA PHE A 78 7.45 3.93 -6.87
C PHE A 78 8.33 3.24 -5.82
N ILE A 79 9.09 4.03 -5.08
CA ILE A 79 10.17 3.54 -4.21
C ILE A 79 9.68 2.88 -2.90
N ALA A 80 8.50 3.24 -2.41
CA ALA A 80 7.96 2.74 -1.14
C ALA A 80 7.92 1.19 -1.04
N PRO A 81 7.39 0.43 -2.02
CA PRO A 81 7.40 -1.03 -1.98
C PRO A 81 8.81 -1.63 -1.95
N ILE A 82 9.79 -1.02 -2.59
CA ILE A 82 11.20 -1.47 -2.56
C ILE A 82 11.73 -1.35 -1.13
N LYS A 83 11.59 -0.18 -0.49
CA LYS A 83 12.02 0.04 0.90
C LYS A 83 11.33 -0.94 1.87
N ASN A 84 10.03 -1.19 1.69
CA ASN A 84 9.29 -2.13 2.51
C ASN A 84 9.77 -3.58 2.30
N LEU A 85 10.03 -3.98 1.05
CA LEU A 85 10.54 -5.31 0.72
C LEU A 85 11.94 -5.54 1.32
N GLU A 86 12.83 -4.55 1.19
CA GLU A 86 14.17 -4.57 1.79
C GLU A 86 14.08 -4.69 3.30
N ARG A 87 13.31 -3.81 3.97
CA ARG A 87 13.10 -3.83 5.42
C ARG A 87 12.60 -5.19 5.90
N LEU A 88 11.59 -5.76 5.23
CA LEU A 88 10.98 -7.04 5.58
C LEU A 88 11.93 -8.24 5.35
N GLY A 89 12.87 -8.12 4.42
CA GLY A 89 13.87 -9.14 4.13
C GLY A 89 15.08 -9.13 5.08
N THR A 90 15.25 -8.08 5.88
CA THR A 90 16.41 -7.98 6.78
C THR A 90 16.28 -8.90 8.00
N PHE A 91 17.42 -9.43 8.47
CA PHE A 91 17.49 -10.21 9.72
C PHE A 91 17.03 -9.41 10.94
N ARG A 92 17.16 -8.08 10.90
CA ARG A 92 16.75 -7.16 11.96
C ARG A 92 15.37 -6.54 11.66
N TYR A 93 14.45 -7.35 11.14
CA TYR A 93 13.09 -6.89 10.86
C TYR A 93 12.45 -6.23 12.10
N ILE A 94 11.93 -5.01 11.91
CA ILE A 94 11.16 -4.29 12.92
C ILE A 94 9.81 -3.93 12.29
N CYS A 95 8.75 -4.53 12.84
CA CYS A 95 7.37 -4.14 12.55
C CYS A 95 7.00 -2.92 13.39
N SER A 96 7.26 -1.72 12.85
CA SER A 96 6.83 -0.46 13.47
C SER A 96 6.46 0.52 12.38
N ASP A 97 5.36 1.26 12.59
CA ASP A 97 4.87 2.29 11.67
C ASP A 97 5.92 3.36 11.35
N LYS A 98 6.89 3.55 12.24
CA LYS A 98 8.03 4.45 12.02
C LYS A 98 8.88 4.07 10.80
N TYR A 99 8.90 2.79 10.42
CA TYR A 99 9.77 2.27 9.36
C TYR A 99 9.01 1.75 8.15
N ILE A 100 7.68 1.75 8.19
CA ILE A 100 6.82 1.39 7.06
C ILE A 100 6.69 2.60 6.15
N ASP A 101 7.05 2.46 4.87
CA ASP A 101 6.84 3.51 3.86
C ASP A 101 5.47 3.30 3.20
N TYR A 102 4.50 4.14 3.57
CA TYR A 102 3.14 4.08 3.03
C TYR A 102 3.04 4.61 1.59
N GLY A 103 4.08 5.30 1.08
CA GLY A 103 4.06 5.97 -0.21
C GLY A 103 3.35 7.33 -0.21
N GLU A 104 3.30 7.98 0.95
CA GLU A 104 2.87 9.38 1.07
C GLU A 104 3.92 10.28 0.37
N GLU A 105 3.47 11.22 -0.46
CA GLU A 105 4.38 12.20 -1.07
C GLU A 105 4.92 13.13 0.03
N ILE A 106 6.23 13.34 0.06
CA ILE A 106 6.84 14.32 0.97
C ILE A 106 6.40 15.70 0.47
N SER A 107 5.47 16.34 1.20
CA SER A 107 5.02 17.71 0.96
C SER A 107 6.13 18.73 1.12
#